data_AF-A0A2V7U6J4-F1
#
_entry.id   AF-A0A2V7U6J4-F1
#
_cell.length_a   1.000
_cell.length_b   1.000
_cell.length_c   1.000
_cell.angle_alpha   90.00
_cell.angle_beta   90.00
_cell.angle_gamma   90.00
#
_symmetry.space_group_name_H-M   'P 1'
#
loop_
_entity.id
_entity.type
_entity.pdbx_description
1 polymer ?
#
loop_
_entity_poly.entity_id
_entity_poly.type
_entity_poly.pdbx_seq_one_letter_code
_entity_poly.pdbx_strand_id
1 'polypeptide(L)'
;MLAPVAAPLAEVRLVGSDYDLSVSSPGAHVLGRAADAPLRVKHATVSRTHARVILSEDRQTASLEHAGGANGTRLNGRAIDKAEPLSDGDEIGIGEVTLRVVLKRS
;
A
#
# COMPACT_ATOMS: atom_id res chain seq x y z
N MET A 1 -23.29 -12.28 20.21
CA MET A 1 -23.10 -12.70 18.80
C MET A 1 -21.74 -12.18 18.36
N LEU A 2 -20.74 -13.05 18.18
CA LEU A 2 -19.47 -12.66 17.58
C LEU A 2 -19.72 -12.55 16.07
N ALA A 3 -19.55 -11.36 15.49
CA ALA A 3 -19.52 -11.23 14.03
C ALA A 3 -18.37 -12.11 13.50
N PRO A 4 -18.54 -12.80 12.36
CA PRO A 4 -17.44 -13.54 11.76
C PRO A 4 -16.32 -12.54 11.45
N VAL A 5 -15.20 -12.67 12.16
CA VAL A 5 -13.97 -11.96 11.82
C VAL A 5 -13.55 -12.48 10.45
N ALA A 6 -13.42 -11.60 9.47
CA ALA A 6 -13.02 -11.98 8.12
C ALA A 6 -11.69 -12.75 8.17
N ALA A 7 -11.52 -13.73 7.30
CA ALA A 7 -10.29 -14.51 7.18
C ALA A 7 -9.05 -13.58 7.11
N PRO A 8 -7.94 -13.88 7.80
CA PRO A 8 -6.78 -12.99 7.88
C PRO A 8 -6.21 -12.71 6.49
N LEU A 9 -5.62 -11.51 6.33
CA LEU A 9 -4.92 -11.09 5.13
C LEU A 9 -3.64 -11.92 4.97
N ALA A 10 -3.64 -12.76 3.94
CA ALA A 10 -2.50 -13.55 3.51
C ALA A 10 -1.45 -12.68 2.81
N GLU A 11 -1.91 -11.72 2.00
CA GLU A 11 -1.05 -10.91 1.14
C GLU A 11 -1.75 -9.58 0.80
N VAL A 12 -1.00 -8.48 0.80
CA VAL A 12 -1.40 -7.21 0.19
C VAL A 12 -0.65 -7.09 -1.13
N ARG A 13 -1.37 -7.01 -2.24
CA ARG A 13 -0.80 -6.79 -3.57
C ARG A 13 -1.15 -5.41 -4.10
N LEU A 14 -0.20 -4.79 -4.80
CA LEU A 14 -0.35 -3.53 -5.51
C LEU A 14 -0.11 -3.80 -6.99
N VAL A 15 -1.14 -3.61 -7.81
CA VAL A 15 -1.13 -3.94 -9.24
C VAL A 15 -1.34 -2.68 -10.07
N GLY A 16 -0.42 -2.37 -10.96
CA GLY A 16 -0.53 -1.31 -11.96
C GLY A 16 -0.05 -1.80 -13.32
N SER A 17 -0.05 -0.93 -14.34
CA SER A 17 0.27 -1.32 -15.72
C SER A 17 1.62 -2.04 -15.87
N ASP A 18 2.64 -1.59 -15.13
CA ASP A 18 4.01 -2.13 -15.17
C ASP A 18 4.47 -2.70 -13.81
N TYR A 19 3.56 -2.83 -12.85
CA TYR A 19 3.89 -3.13 -11.45
C TYR A 19 3.00 -4.24 -10.91
N ASP A 20 3.61 -5.27 -10.33
CA ASP A 20 2.94 -6.30 -9.52
C ASP A 20 3.80 -6.52 -8.28
N LEU A 21 3.45 -5.83 -7.20
CA LEU A 21 4.22 -5.77 -5.97
C LEU A 21 3.41 -6.40 -4.85
N SER A 22 4.05 -7.10 -3.91
CA SER A 22 3.33 -7.69 -2.79
C SER A 22 4.11 -7.79 -1.50
N VAL A 23 3.37 -7.82 -0.39
CA VAL A 23 3.88 -8.07 0.96
C VAL A 23 2.98 -9.07 1.67
N SER A 24 3.60 -10.01 2.37
CA SER A 24 2.91 -11.08 3.11
C SER A 24 3.29 -11.12 4.59
N SER A 25 4.37 -10.44 4.98
CA SER A 25 4.76 -10.29 6.38
C SER A 25 4.09 -9.06 7.02
N PRO A 26 3.67 -9.16 8.29
CA PRO A 26 3.25 -7.99 9.06
C PRO A 26 4.34 -6.91 9.15
N GLY A 27 3.91 -5.69 9.48
CA GLY A 27 4.77 -4.53 9.64
C GLY A 27 4.66 -3.52 8.51
N ALA A 28 5.51 -2.49 8.59
CA ALA A 28 5.53 -1.38 7.64
C ALA A 28 6.54 -1.62 6.52
N HIS A 29 6.06 -1.59 5.28
CA HIS A 29 6.85 -1.84 4.08
C HIS A 29 6.93 -0.59 3.22
N VAL A 30 8.15 -0.17 2.87
CA VAL A 30 8.37 1.05 2.09
C VAL A 30 7.92 0.84 0.64
N LEU A 31 7.04 1.72 0.19
CA LEU A 31 6.64 1.93 -1.20
C LEU A 31 7.38 3.15 -1.75
N GLY A 32 8.28 2.93 -2.70
CA GLY A 32 9.11 4.02 -3.21
C GLY A 32 10.09 3.61 -4.31
N ARG A 33 10.86 4.57 -4.80
CA ARG A 33 11.78 4.38 -5.93
C ARG A 33 13.15 3.83 -5.55
N ALA A 34 13.51 3.87 -4.26
CA ALA A 34 14.82 3.42 -3.80
C ALA A 34 15.10 1.97 -4.24
N ALA A 35 16.37 1.67 -4.52
CA ALA A 35 16.74 0.37 -5.08
C ALA A 35 16.46 -0.80 -4.13
N ASP A 36 16.48 -0.51 -2.84
CA ASP A 36 16.28 -1.37 -1.67
C ASP A 36 14.86 -1.29 -1.09
N ALA A 37 13.94 -0.52 -1.70
CA ALA A 37 12.54 -0.47 -1.26
C ALA A 37 11.86 -1.84 -1.48
N PRO A 38 11.19 -2.44 -0.46
CA PRO A 38 10.46 -3.70 -0.62
C PRO A 38 9.37 -3.63 -1.69
N LEU A 39 8.64 -2.51 -1.74
CA LEU A 39 7.64 -2.22 -2.77
C LEU A 39 8.24 -1.18 -3.73
N ARG A 40 9.07 -1.64 -4.66
CA ARG A 40 9.83 -0.72 -5.53
C ARG A 40 9.04 -0.26 -6.73
N VAL A 41 8.91 1.06 -6.89
CA VAL A 41 8.29 1.71 -8.04
C VAL A 41 9.30 2.64 -8.73
N LYS A 42 9.85 2.18 -9.86
CA LYS A 42 10.87 2.93 -10.61
C LYS A 42 10.22 3.98 -11.52
N HIS A 43 9.83 5.13 -10.94
CA HIS A 43 9.26 6.25 -11.69
C HIS A 43 9.79 7.61 -11.20
N ALA A 44 10.08 8.55 -12.11
CA ALA A 44 10.74 9.82 -11.77
C ALA A 44 9.99 10.65 -10.71
N THR A 45 8.65 10.62 -10.75
CA THR A 45 7.77 11.33 -9.80
C THR A 45 7.63 10.64 -8.44
N VAL A 46 8.13 9.40 -8.30
CA VAL A 46 8.06 8.63 -7.07
C VAL A 46 9.31 8.90 -6.24
N SER A 47 9.08 9.22 -4.97
CA SER A 47 10.15 9.50 -4.00
C SER A 47 10.82 8.20 -3.54
N ARG A 48 12.06 8.30 -3.03
CA ARG A 48 12.81 7.12 -2.55
C ARG A 48 12.02 6.35 -1.49
N THR A 49 11.42 7.07 -0.56
CA THR A 49 10.55 6.57 0.52
C THR A 49 9.24 7.34 0.45
N HIS A 50 8.34 6.96 -0.46
CA HIS A 50 7.18 7.80 -0.80
C HIS A 50 5.98 7.53 0.11
N ALA A 51 5.68 6.26 0.31
CA ALA A 51 4.61 5.80 1.18
C ALA A 51 5.05 4.53 1.91
N ARG A 52 4.21 4.06 2.84
CA ARG A 52 4.34 2.75 3.47
C ARG A 52 3.01 2.02 3.39
N VAL A 53 3.09 0.74 3.05
CA VAL A 53 1.98 -0.19 3.24
C VAL A 53 2.23 -0.90 4.56
N ILE A 54 1.25 -0.84 5.46
CA ILE A 54 1.35 -1.42 6.79
C ILE A 54 0.36 -2.57 6.85
N LEU A 55 0.85 -3.79 7.03
CA LEU A 55 0.02 -4.96 7.34
C LEU A 55 0.02 -5.14 8.86
N SER A 56 -1.16 -5.16 9.48
CA SER A 56 -1.27 -5.30 10.94
C SER A 56 -0.71 -6.64 11.45
N GLU A 57 -0.22 -6.66 12.68
CA GLU A 57 0.32 -7.87 13.33
C GLU A 57 -0.71 -9.02 13.40
N ASP A 58 -1.98 -8.68 13.65
CA ASP A 58 -3.10 -9.63 13.66
C ASP A 58 -3.60 -10.01 12.24
N ARG A 59 -2.99 -9.42 11.20
CA ARG A 59 -3.32 -9.59 9.78
C ARG A 59 -4.79 -9.29 9.45
N GLN A 60 -5.49 -8.52 10.28
CA GLN A 60 -6.90 -8.17 10.03
C GLN A 60 -7.05 -6.97 9.11
N THR A 61 -6.08 -6.05 9.16
CA THR A 61 -6.16 -4.77 8.46
C THR A 61 -4.86 -4.46 7.72
N ALA A 62 -4.99 -3.70 6.64
CA ALA A 62 -3.88 -3.06 5.98
C ALA A 62 -4.14 -1.55 5.95
N SER A 63 -3.09 -0.74 5.97
CA SER A 63 -3.20 0.70 5.84
C SER A 63 -2.10 1.27 4.97
N LEU A 64 -2.35 2.47 4.44
CA LEU A 64 -1.43 3.25 3.63
C LEU A 64 -1.06 4.52 4.39
N GLU A 65 0.24 4.75 4.56
CA GLU A 65 0.79 5.94 5.19
C GLU A 65 1.63 6.72 4.19
N HIS A 66 1.46 8.04 4.14
CA HIS A 66 2.41 8.91 3.44
C HIS A 66 3.71 9.02 4.24
N ALA A 67 4.84 8.63 3.64
CA ALA A 67 6.14 8.58 4.33
C ALA A 67 7.07 9.74 3.94
N GLY A 68 6.63 10.59 3.01
CA GLY A 68 7.36 11.78 2.55
C GLY A 68 7.46 11.87 1.03
N GLY A 69 7.95 13.01 0.55
CA GLY A 69 8.11 13.27 -0.89
C GLY A 69 7.34 14.48 -1.37
N ALA A 70 7.65 14.95 -2.58
CA ALA A 70 7.10 16.19 -3.13
C ALA A 70 5.67 16.04 -3.68
N ASN A 71 5.30 14.84 -4.16
CA ASN A 71 4.08 14.67 -4.97
C ASN A 71 2.88 14.08 -4.22
N GLY A 72 2.97 13.95 -2.88
CA GLY A 72 1.89 13.44 -2.01
C GLY A 72 1.46 12.01 -2.29
N THR A 73 0.73 11.41 -1.34
CA THR A 73 0.07 10.11 -1.53
C THR A 73 -1.43 10.31 -1.64
N ARG A 74 -2.08 9.59 -2.57
CA ARG A 74 -3.53 9.64 -2.80
C ARG A 74 -4.14 8.26 -2.58
N LEU A 75 -5.32 8.20 -1.98
CA LEU A 75 -6.16 7.02 -1.85
C LEU A 75 -7.53 7.34 -2.46
N ASN A 76 -7.93 6.60 -3.49
CA ASN A 76 -9.16 6.81 -4.26
C ASN A 76 -9.30 8.28 -4.72
N GLY A 77 -8.21 8.85 -5.25
CA GLY A 77 -8.16 10.24 -5.71
C GLY A 77 -8.04 11.30 -4.61
N ARG A 78 -8.23 10.95 -3.33
CA ARG A 78 -8.10 11.87 -2.19
C ARG A 78 -6.69 11.87 -1.63
N ALA A 79 -6.09 13.04 -1.42
CA ALA A 79 -4.81 13.15 -0.72
C ALA A 79 -4.93 12.69 0.74
N ILE A 80 -3.92 11.96 1.22
CA ILE A 80 -3.86 11.47 2.60
C ILE A 80 -2.64 12.06 3.31
N ASP A 81 -2.87 12.57 4.52
CA ASP A 81 -1.82 13.16 5.38
C ASP A 81 -1.50 12.29 6.60
N LYS A 82 -2.30 11.24 6.82
CA LYS A 82 -2.17 10.27 7.92
C LYS A 82 -2.34 8.85 7.35
N ALA A 83 -2.01 7.86 8.17
CA ALA A 83 -2.29 6.47 7.84
C ALA A 83 -3.80 6.24 7.68
N GLU A 84 -4.20 5.65 6.56
CA GLU A 84 -5.59 5.40 6.20
C GLU A 84 -5.78 3.90 5.88
N PRO A 85 -6.88 3.26 6.31
CA PRO A 85 -7.12 1.85 6.06
C PRO A 85 -7.31 1.57 4.57
N LEU A 86 -6.79 0.44 4.12
CA LEU A 86 -6.96 -0.06 2.75
C LEU A 86 -8.08 -1.09 2.69
N SER A 87 -8.87 -0.99 1.63
CA SER A 87 -9.88 -1.95 1.22
C SER A 87 -9.49 -2.64 -0.08
N ASP A 88 -10.06 -3.82 -0.32
CA ASP A 88 -9.86 -4.51 -1.58
C ASP A 88 -10.41 -3.68 -2.74
N GLY A 89 -9.61 -3.54 -3.81
CA GLY A 89 -9.97 -2.77 -4.98
C GLY A 89 -9.66 -1.28 -4.91
N ASP A 90 -9.20 -0.76 -3.75
CA ASP A 90 -8.79 0.64 -3.60
C ASP A 90 -7.70 1.03 -4.60
N GLU A 91 -7.69 2.31 -4.98
CA GLU A 91 -6.69 2.90 -5.85
C GLU A 91 -5.72 3.78 -5.06
N ILE A 92 -4.43 3.51 -5.19
CA ILE A 92 -3.35 4.26 -4.57
C ILE A 92 -2.61 5.05 -5.65
N GLY A 93 -2.52 6.36 -5.47
CA GLY A 93 -1.71 7.25 -6.29
C GLY A 93 -0.43 7.68 -5.57
N ILE A 94 0.72 7.50 -6.21
CA ILE A 94 2.02 7.97 -5.74
C ILE A 94 2.77 8.73 -6.86
N GLY A 95 2.84 10.06 -6.76
CA GLY A 95 3.17 10.88 -7.92
C GLY A 95 2.22 10.61 -9.10
N GLU A 96 2.75 10.31 -10.28
CA GLU A 96 1.96 9.96 -11.48
C GLU A 96 1.65 8.46 -11.60
N VAL A 97 2.15 7.63 -10.69
CA VAL A 97 1.89 6.19 -10.72
C VAL A 97 0.62 5.88 -9.94
N THR A 98 -0.24 5.05 -10.53
CA THR A 98 -1.48 4.56 -9.93
C THR A 98 -1.41 3.04 -9.78
N LEU A 99 -1.73 2.52 -8.60
CA LEU A 99 -1.70 1.11 -8.25
C LEU A 99 -3.03 0.71 -7.62
N ARG A 100 -3.57 -0.42 -8.01
CA ARG A 100 -4.77 -1.00 -7.41
C ARG A 100 -4.41 -1.98 -6.32
N VAL A 101 -5.12 -1.90 -5.20
CA VAL A 101 -4.98 -2.80 -4.06
C VAL A 101 -5.75 -4.09 -4.31
N VAL A 102 -5.10 -5.21 -4.08
CA VAL A 102 -5.73 -6.53 -4.02
C VAL A 102 -5.38 -7.18 -2.69
N LEU A 103 -6.38 -7.39 -1.84
CA LEU A 103 -6.26 -8.00 -0.52
C LEU A 103 -6.60 -9.48 -0.62
N LYS A 104 -5.60 -10.35 -0.55
CA LYS A 104 -5.83 -11.80 -0.50
C LYS A 104 -6.02 -12.26 0.93
N ARG A 105 -7.05 -13.08 1.16
CA ARG A 105 -7.34 -13.71 2.45
C ARG A 105 -7.15 -15.23 2.35
N SER A 106 -6.73 -15.88 3.43
CA SER A 106 -6.51 -17.33 3.56
C SER A 106 -7.49 -17.99 4.51
#